data_AF-A0A8T6RFC2-F1
#
_entry.id   AF-A0A8T6RFC2-F1
#
_cell.length_a   1.000
_cell.length_b   1.000
_cell.length_c   1.000
_cell.angle_alpha   90.00
_cell.angle_beta   90.00
_cell.angle_gamma   90.00
#
_symmetry.space_group_name_H-M   'P 1'
#
loop_
_entity.id
_entity.type
_entity.pdbx_description
1 polymer ?
#
loop_
_entity_poly.entity_id
_entity_poly.type
_entity_poly.pdbx_seq_one_letter_code
_entity_poly.pdbx_strand_id
1 'polypeptide(L)'
;MAFELTYHVKKNFLLPIITTIFIGVLLAVISILAGGVTTQAVPIPEQGNLINALLNALFFFIPGIIGGVFILYLIKTDKENMLEKIIFGIFLFTSTLIMFLVLYDVLVILQADVLFLILTTALSIAFGIIVSKFMFSESLIQKNLSMLLLGSFLGGFLGIYLPTWTTIIMLALYSVYDIWAVKRGTIKKIFEHIDEKKGINKEKIESTEDDETELELEIGLGDLVFYTMFASHIFYLVFGNDLLFGILLKFYSINYISGFLSSLIPFLLVVISIIVGARITMYLVIKEKLLPGLPISIGLGIGSFLICTLIYVLI
;
A
#
# COMPACT_ATOMS: atom_id res chain seq x y z
N MET A 1 18.44 2.72 -17.17
CA MET A 1 18.43 3.72 -16.08
C MET A 1 16.99 3.88 -15.55
N ALA A 2 16.39 2.81 -14.99
CA ALA A 2 14.93 2.78 -14.74
C ALA A 2 14.46 1.70 -13.72
N PHE A 3 15.22 1.38 -12.66
CA PHE A 3 14.87 0.24 -11.78
C PHE A 3 14.46 0.59 -10.35
N GLU A 4 14.54 1.85 -9.97
CA GLU A 4 14.17 2.28 -8.64
C GLU A 4 12.67 2.60 -8.63
N LEU A 5 11.87 1.63 -8.14
CA LEU A 5 10.43 1.76 -7.85
C LEU A 5 10.19 2.60 -6.59
N THR A 6 10.77 3.79 -6.57
CA THR A 6 10.88 4.61 -5.39
C THR A 6 10.40 6.02 -5.67
N TYR A 7 9.58 6.54 -4.77
CA TYR A 7 9.12 7.92 -4.78
C TYR A 7 10.18 8.81 -4.16
N HIS A 8 10.73 9.73 -4.97
CA HIS A 8 11.77 10.65 -4.54
C HIS A 8 11.17 11.85 -3.83
N VAL A 9 11.69 12.18 -2.63
CA VAL A 9 11.26 13.32 -1.82
C VAL A 9 12.45 14.14 -1.37
N LYS A 10 12.32 15.48 -1.49
CA LYS A 10 13.31 16.43 -0.96
C LYS A 10 13.08 16.79 0.50
N LYS A 11 11.91 17.37 0.84
CA LYS A 11 11.70 18.01 2.16
C LYS A 11 10.41 17.60 2.89
N ASN A 12 9.37 17.19 2.15
CA ASN A 12 8.05 16.84 2.70
C ASN A 12 7.71 15.37 2.49
N PHE A 13 8.48 14.47 3.10
CA PHE A 13 8.34 13.01 2.89
C PHE A 13 7.00 12.43 3.37
N LEU A 14 6.29 13.13 4.27
CA LEU A 14 4.96 12.71 4.72
C LEU A 14 3.86 13.02 3.70
N LEU A 15 4.07 14.02 2.83
CA LEU A 15 3.07 14.42 1.85
C LEU A 15 2.63 13.27 0.94
N PRO A 16 3.52 12.46 0.33
CA PRO A 16 3.09 11.33 -0.47
C PRO A 16 2.26 10.33 0.34
N ILE A 17 2.68 9.98 1.55
CA ILE A 17 1.97 9.02 2.42
C ILE A 17 0.56 9.51 2.76
N ILE A 18 0.43 10.78 3.17
CA ILE A 18 -0.87 11.38 3.48
C ILE A 18 -1.76 11.42 2.24
N THR A 19 -1.18 11.75 1.09
CA THR A 19 -1.91 11.82 -0.18
C THR A 19 -2.41 10.45 -0.61
N THR A 20 -1.59 9.40 -0.50
CA THR A 20 -2.02 8.06 -0.88
C THR A 20 -3.07 7.50 0.06
N ILE A 21 -2.92 7.71 1.38
CA ILE A 21 -3.93 7.35 2.37
C ILE A 21 -5.26 8.07 2.07
N PHE A 22 -5.20 9.38 1.80
CA PHE A 22 -6.41 10.16 1.49
C PHE A 22 -7.15 9.63 0.25
N ILE A 23 -6.43 9.38 -0.84
CA ILE A 23 -7.02 8.81 -2.06
C ILE A 23 -7.58 7.41 -1.79
N GLY A 24 -6.85 6.55 -1.09
CA GLY A 24 -7.32 5.21 -0.74
C GLY A 24 -8.58 5.23 0.14
N VAL A 25 -8.69 6.19 1.07
CA VAL A 25 -9.90 6.36 1.89
C VAL A 25 -11.06 6.85 1.04
N LEU A 26 -10.82 7.74 0.09
CA LEU A 26 -11.85 8.17 -0.88
C LEU A 26 -12.38 7.00 -1.71
N LEU A 27 -11.50 6.07 -2.12
CA LEU A 27 -11.93 4.83 -2.78
C LEU A 27 -12.81 3.96 -1.87
N ALA A 28 -12.47 3.86 -0.58
CA ALA A 28 -13.30 3.14 0.38
C ALA A 28 -14.68 3.79 0.53
N VAL A 29 -14.76 5.13 0.58
CA VAL A 29 -16.03 5.87 0.60
C VAL A 29 -16.88 5.55 -0.64
N ILE A 30 -16.27 5.59 -1.84
CA ILE A 30 -16.97 5.24 -3.09
C ILE A 30 -17.53 3.82 -3.01
N SER A 31 -16.71 2.85 -2.59
CA SER A 31 -17.15 1.45 -2.49
C SER A 31 -18.30 1.26 -1.49
N ILE A 32 -18.24 1.92 -0.32
CA ILE A 32 -19.34 1.89 0.66
C ILE A 32 -20.63 2.46 0.06
N LEU A 33 -20.55 3.59 -0.64
CA LEU A 33 -21.71 4.22 -1.28
C LEU A 33 -22.28 3.37 -2.43
N ALA A 34 -21.43 2.59 -3.11
CA ALA A 34 -21.85 1.63 -4.14
C ALA A 34 -22.52 0.37 -3.58
N GLY A 35 -22.63 0.23 -2.24
CA GLY A 35 -23.26 -0.90 -1.57
C GLY A 35 -22.28 -1.84 -0.86
N GLY A 36 -21.00 -1.52 -0.87
CA GLY A 36 -19.94 -2.30 -0.24
C GLY A 36 -19.64 -3.62 -0.96
N VAL A 37 -18.71 -4.38 -0.39
CA VAL A 37 -18.26 -5.67 -0.90
C VAL A 37 -19.16 -6.78 -0.38
N THR A 38 -19.84 -7.48 -1.29
CA THR A 38 -20.67 -8.65 -0.96
C THR A 38 -19.89 -9.97 -0.98
N THR A 39 -18.75 -10.01 -1.69
CA THR A 39 -17.88 -11.18 -1.78
C THR A 39 -16.43 -10.81 -1.46
N GLN A 40 -15.88 -11.44 -0.43
CA GLN A 40 -14.49 -11.23 -0.04
C GLN A 40 -13.54 -11.78 -1.11
N ALA A 41 -12.46 -11.06 -1.42
CA ALA A 41 -11.46 -11.48 -2.40
C ALA A 41 -10.45 -12.46 -1.80
N VAL A 42 -10.92 -13.53 -1.17
CA VAL A 42 -10.09 -14.58 -0.58
C VAL A 42 -10.46 -15.97 -1.08
N PRO A 43 -9.49 -16.89 -1.25
CA PRO A 43 -9.78 -18.26 -1.62
C PRO A 43 -10.60 -19.02 -0.57
N ILE A 44 -10.34 -18.76 0.72
CA ILE A 44 -10.96 -19.46 1.85
C ILE A 44 -11.76 -18.45 2.69
N PRO A 45 -13.08 -18.62 2.88
CA PRO A 45 -13.86 -17.76 3.76
C PRO A 45 -13.33 -17.77 5.21
N GLU A 46 -13.18 -16.59 5.82
CA GLU A 46 -12.57 -16.50 7.15
C GLU A 46 -13.47 -16.98 8.27
N GLN A 47 -14.78 -16.69 8.27
CA GLN A 47 -15.75 -17.10 9.32
C GLN A 47 -15.21 -17.06 10.78
N GLY A 48 -14.30 -16.13 11.09
CA GLY A 48 -13.66 -16.02 12.41
C GLY A 48 -12.53 -17.02 12.71
N ASN A 49 -12.14 -17.86 11.77
CA ASN A 49 -11.06 -18.83 11.91
C ASN A 49 -9.70 -18.22 11.52
N LEU A 50 -8.83 -18.01 12.51
CA LEU A 50 -7.47 -17.49 12.33
C LEU A 50 -6.60 -18.38 11.43
N ILE A 51 -6.85 -19.70 11.37
CA ILE A 51 -6.11 -20.59 10.46
C ILE A 51 -6.45 -20.27 9.00
N ASN A 52 -7.73 -20.02 8.69
CA ASN A 52 -8.15 -19.64 7.34
C ASN A 52 -7.54 -18.30 6.95
N ALA A 53 -7.55 -17.34 7.88
CA ALA A 53 -6.90 -16.04 7.68
C ALA A 53 -5.38 -16.17 7.43
N LEU A 54 -4.70 -17.05 8.15
CA LEU A 54 -3.28 -17.33 7.93
C LEU A 54 -3.04 -17.95 6.54
N LEU A 55 -3.85 -18.92 6.13
CA LEU A 55 -3.73 -19.56 4.81
C LEU A 55 -3.97 -18.56 3.68
N ASN A 56 -4.97 -17.69 3.81
CA ASN A 56 -5.22 -16.59 2.87
C ASN A 56 -4.04 -15.59 2.85
N ALA A 57 -3.54 -15.18 4.01
CA ALA A 57 -2.38 -14.29 4.09
C ALA A 57 -1.15 -14.91 3.41
N LEU A 58 -0.90 -16.20 3.61
CA LEU A 58 0.17 -16.93 2.93
C LEU A 58 -0.05 -17.01 1.41
N PHE A 59 -1.30 -17.16 0.97
CA PHE A 59 -1.65 -17.15 -0.46
C PHE A 59 -1.25 -15.84 -1.14
N PHE A 60 -1.38 -14.69 -0.47
CA PHE A 60 -0.92 -13.39 -1.00
C PHE A 60 0.57 -13.12 -0.77
N PHE A 61 1.12 -13.63 0.33
CA PHE A 61 2.51 -13.40 0.71
C PHE A 61 3.52 -14.17 -0.16
N ILE A 62 3.24 -15.45 -0.45
CA ILE A 62 4.15 -16.32 -1.20
C ILE A 62 4.42 -15.80 -2.63
N PRO A 63 3.41 -15.41 -3.43
CA PRO A 63 3.64 -14.82 -4.75
C PRO A 63 4.49 -13.55 -4.70
N GLY A 64 4.36 -12.74 -3.63
CA GLY A 64 5.19 -11.56 -3.42
C GLY A 64 6.67 -11.91 -3.27
N ILE A 65 6.99 -12.93 -2.46
CA ILE A 65 8.36 -13.44 -2.31
C ILE A 65 8.87 -13.99 -3.63
N ILE A 66 8.09 -14.83 -4.31
CA ILE A 66 8.47 -15.42 -5.59
C ILE A 66 8.75 -14.33 -6.63
N GLY A 67 7.88 -13.31 -6.70
CA GLY A 67 8.05 -12.15 -7.56
C GLY A 67 9.36 -11.41 -7.28
N GLY A 68 9.68 -11.16 -6.01
CA GLY A 68 10.95 -10.53 -5.62
C GLY A 68 12.17 -11.34 -6.05
N VAL A 69 12.15 -12.67 -5.84
CA VAL A 69 13.22 -13.57 -6.28
C VAL A 69 13.32 -13.60 -7.82
N PHE A 70 12.19 -13.60 -8.52
CA PHE A 70 12.13 -13.58 -9.98
C PHE A 70 12.70 -12.28 -10.56
N ILE A 71 12.38 -11.13 -9.97
CA ILE A 71 12.98 -9.84 -10.34
C ILE A 71 14.50 -9.88 -10.13
N LEU A 72 14.97 -10.36 -8.98
CA LEU A 72 16.41 -10.50 -8.72
C LEU A 72 17.09 -11.41 -9.75
N TYR A 73 16.45 -12.52 -10.13
CA TYR A 73 16.94 -13.42 -11.16
C TYR A 73 17.07 -12.72 -12.53
N LEU A 74 16.08 -11.93 -12.93
CA LEU A 74 16.13 -11.17 -14.20
C LEU A 74 17.23 -10.10 -14.20
N ILE A 75 17.41 -9.40 -13.07
CA ILE A 75 18.48 -8.40 -12.91
C ILE A 75 19.85 -9.09 -13.03
N LYS A 76 20.06 -10.21 -12.33
CA LYS A 76 21.33 -10.96 -12.36
C LYS A 76 21.66 -11.61 -13.70
N THR A 77 20.67 -11.79 -14.57
CA THR A 77 20.86 -12.36 -15.92
C THR A 77 20.94 -11.29 -16.99
N ASP A 78 21.06 -10.02 -16.61
CA ASP A 78 21.12 -8.85 -17.50
C ASP A 78 19.93 -8.77 -18.48
N LYS A 79 18.77 -9.33 -18.09
CA LYS A 79 17.53 -9.33 -18.87
C LYS A 79 16.67 -8.09 -18.57
N GLU A 80 17.31 -6.94 -18.44
CA GLU A 80 16.71 -5.66 -18.09
C GLU A 80 15.54 -5.27 -19.04
N ASN A 81 15.72 -5.46 -20.34
CA ASN A 81 14.67 -5.20 -21.34
C ASN A 81 13.42 -6.10 -21.18
N MET A 82 13.60 -7.33 -20.67
CA MET A 82 12.49 -8.24 -20.41
C MET A 82 11.76 -7.83 -19.13
N LEU A 83 12.51 -7.44 -18.10
CA LEU A 83 11.96 -6.93 -16.85
C LEU A 83 11.10 -5.68 -17.09
N GLU A 84 11.60 -4.72 -17.88
CA GLU A 84 10.87 -3.50 -18.23
C GLU A 84 9.52 -3.81 -18.88
N LYS A 85 9.48 -4.70 -19.88
CA LYS A 85 8.24 -5.11 -20.56
C LYS A 85 7.27 -5.84 -19.64
N ILE A 86 7.78 -6.68 -18.73
CA ILE A 86 6.96 -7.40 -17.75
C ILE A 86 6.33 -6.41 -16.77
N ILE A 87 7.14 -5.50 -16.20
CA ILE A 87 6.65 -4.47 -15.27
C ILE A 87 5.63 -3.58 -15.98
N PHE A 88 5.90 -3.13 -17.21
CA PHE A 88 4.95 -2.35 -18.00
C PHE A 88 3.62 -3.07 -18.18
N GLY A 89 3.66 -4.36 -18.55
CA GLY A 89 2.45 -5.17 -18.72
C GLY A 89 1.66 -5.33 -17.40
N ILE A 90 2.35 -5.59 -16.29
CA ILE A 90 1.73 -5.70 -14.96
C ILE A 90 1.09 -4.39 -14.55
N PHE A 91 1.79 -3.26 -14.73
CA PHE A 91 1.27 -1.94 -14.40
C PHE A 91 0.06 -1.60 -15.26
N LEU A 92 0.12 -1.85 -16.57
CA LEU A 92 -0.98 -1.60 -17.48
C LEU A 92 -2.21 -2.40 -17.09
N PHE A 93 -2.05 -3.70 -16.86
CA PHE A 93 -3.14 -4.57 -16.45
C PHE A 93 -3.74 -4.14 -15.10
N THR A 94 -2.90 -3.94 -14.09
CA THR A 94 -3.33 -3.64 -12.72
C THR A 94 -4.02 -2.29 -12.63
N SER A 95 -3.44 -1.24 -13.23
CA SER A 95 -4.04 0.10 -13.22
C SER A 95 -5.33 0.17 -14.04
N THR A 96 -5.40 -0.53 -15.17
CA THR A 96 -6.64 -0.63 -15.96
C THR A 96 -7.73 -1.35 -15.17
N LEU A 97 -7.42 -2.52 -14.59
CA LEU A 97 -8.39 -3.33 -13.84
C LEU A 97 -8.94 -2.57 -12.64
N ILE A 98 -8.06 -2.00 -11.81
CA ILE A 98 -8.51 -1.27 -10.60
C ILE A 98 -9.33 -0.05 -11.00
N MET A 99 -8.90 0.70 -12.02
CA MET A 99 -9.63 1.89 -12.42
C MET A 99 -10.97 1.56 -13.08
N PHE A 100 -11.08 0.42 -13.76
CA PHE A 100 -12.36 -0.12 -14.20
C PHE A 100 -13.30 -0.40 -13.02
N LEU A 101 -12.81 -1.06 -11.96
CA LEU A 101 -13.61 -1.36 -10.77
C LEU A 101 -14.08 -0.10 -10.05
N VAL A 102 -13.21 0.90 -9.90
CA VAL A 102 -13.58 2.19 -9.29
C VAL A 102 -14.64 2.93 -10.10
N LEU A 103 -14.50 2.98 -11.42
CA LEU A 103 -15.50 3.59 -12.28
C LEU A 103 -16.81 2.81 -12.28
N TYR A 104 -16.75 1.48 -12.18
CA TYR A 104 -17.93 0.64 -12.04
C TYR A 104 -18.71 0.99 -10.76
N ASP A 105 -18.04 1.14 -9.62
CA ASP A 105 -18.70 1.59 -8.38
C ASP A 105 -19.37 2.96 -8.56
N VAL A 106 -18.73 3.88 -9.29
CA VAL A 106 -19.34 5.18 -9.63
C VAL A 106 -20.59 5.02 -10.49
N LEU A 107 -20.60 4.11 -11.47
CA LEU A 107 -21.80 3.82 -12.26
C LEU A 107 -22.95 3.28 -11.40
N VAL A 108 -22.65 2.41 -10.44
CA VAL A 108 -23.63 1.87 -9.48
C VAL A 108 -24.25 2.99 -8.65
N ILE A 109 -23.42 3.90 -8.11
CA ILE A 109 -23.90 5.06 -7.34
C ILE A 109 -24.81 5.96 -8.19
N LEU A 110 -24.44 6.20 -9.44
CA LEU A 110 -25.20 7.05 -10.36
C LEU A 110 -26.44 6.36 -10.96
N GLN A 111 -26.64 5.06 -10.71
CA GLN A 111 -27.69 4.23 -11.33
C GLN A 111 -27.65 4.33 -12.87
N ALA A 112 -26.43 4.38 -13.43
CA ALA A 112 -26.22 4.57 -14.86
C ALA A 112 -26.50 3.28 -15.66
N ASP A 113 -26.95 3.44 -16.89
CA ASP A 113 -27.25 2.33 -17.81
C ASP A 113 -25.96 1.62 -18.30
N VAL A 114 -26.12 0.37 -18.76
CA VAL A 114 -25.06 -0.52 -19.26
C VAL A 114 -24.29 0.10 -20.43
N LEU A 115 -24.88 1.02 -21.19
CA LEU A 115 -24.17 1.75 -22.25
C LEU A 115 -22.93 2.52 -21.74
N PHE A 116 -22.94 2.96 -20.48
CA PHE A 116 -21.79 3.63 -19.86
C PHE A 116 -20.63 2.68 -19.53
N LEU A 117 -20.83 1.36 -19.62
CA LEU A 117 -19.78 0.36 -19.44
C LEU A 117 -18.69 0.47 -20.52
N ILE A 118 -19.08 0.79 -21.76
CA ILE A 118 -18.12 0.98 -22.87
C ILE A 118 -17.22 2.18 -22.58
N LEU A 119 -17.81 3.29 -22.14
CA LEU A 119 -17.07 4.50 -21.76
C LEU A 119 -16.14 4.23 -20.58
N THR A 120 -16.64 3.54 -19.55
CA THR A 120 -15.87 3.13 -18.38
C THR A 120 -14.67 2.26 -18.76
N THR A 121 -14.88 1.30 -19.64
CA THR A 121 -13.82 0.45 -20.18
C THR A 121 -12.78 1.29 -20.92
N ALA A 122 -13.21 2.18 -21.83
CA ALA A 122 -12.30 3.04 -22.58
C ALA A 122 -11.48 3.97 -21.67
N LEU A 123 -12.12 4.59 -20.66
CA LEU A 123 -11.45 5.46 -19.69
C LEU A 123 -10.46 4.68 -18.81
N SER A 124 -10.80 3.47 -18.38
CA SER A 124 -9.90 2.62 -17.60
C SER A 124 -8.65 2.20 -18.38
N ILE A 125 -8.81 1.86 -19.67
CA ILE A 125 -7.69 1.53 -20.56
C ILE A 125 -6.81 2.77 -20.78
N ALA A 126 -7.42 3.93 -21.05
CA ALA A 126 -6.68 5.17 -21.22
C ALA A 126 -5.88 5.53 -19.96
N PHE A 127 -6.50 5.40 -18.78
CA PHE A 127 -5.84 5.60 -17.49
C PHE A 127 -4.65 4.64 -17.33
N GLY A 128 -4.84 3.35 -17.58
CA GLY A 128 -3.77 2.37 -17.41
C GLY A 128 -2.59 2.60 -18.36
N ILE A 129 -2.85 3.04 -19.60
CA ILE A 129 -1.80 3.44 -20.54
C ILE A 129 -1.03 4.66 -20.02
N ILE A 130 -1.74 5.67 -19.50
CA ILE A 130 -1.11 6.90 -18.97
C ILE A 130 -0.22 6.58 -17.76
N VAL A 131 -0.75 5.87 -16.77
CA VAL A 131 0.00 5.50 -15.55
C VAL A 131 1.23 4.68 -15.89
N SER A 132 1.09 3.69 -16.78
CA SER A 132 2.21 2.83 -17.18
C SER A 132 3.27 3.59 -17.96
N LYS A 133 2.88 4.52 -18.85
CA LYS A 133 3.85 5.38 -19.55
C LYS A 133 4.57 6.34 -18.61
N PHE A 134 3.85 6.94 -17.68
CA PHE A 134 4.42 7.90 -16.72
C PHE A 134 5.46 7.26 -15.80
N MET A 135 5.28 5.99 -15.47
CA MET A 135 6.22 5.21 -14.68
C MET A 135 7.61 5.10 -15.32
N PHE A 136 7.68 4.98 -16.64
CA PHE A 136 8.94 4.90 -17.40
C PHE A 136 9.35 6.24 -18.01
N SER A 137 8.74 7.33 -17.56
CA SER A 137 9.11 8.67 -18.01
C SER A 137 10.43 9.13 -17.39
N GLU A 138 11.20 9.92 -18.14
CA GLU A 138 12.38 10.63 -17.64
C GLU A 138 12.00 11.73 -16.63
N SER A 139 10.75 12.21 -16.67
CA SER A 139 10.28 13.23 -15.73
C SER A 139 9.99 12.62 -14.36
N LEU A 140 10.77 13.06 -13.35
CA LEU A 140 10.59 12.67 -11.95
C LEU A 140 9.15 12.91 -11.46
N ILE A 141 8.53 14.00 -11.88
CA ILE A 141 7.14 14.35 -11.50
C ILE A 141 6.16 13.31 -12.04
N GLN A 142 6.31 12.89 -13.31
CA GLN A 142 5.42 11.89 -13.91
C GLN A 142 5.60 10.53 -13.26
N LYS A 143 6.84 10.11 -13.02
CA LYS A 143 7.17 8.88 -12.29
C LYS A 143 6.54 8.90 -10.90
N ASN A 144 6.79 9.96 -10.12
CA ASN A 144 6.23 10.15 -8.79
C ASN A 144 4.69 10.14 -8.78
N LEU A 145 4.05 10.81 -9.75
CA LEU A 145 2.59 10.79 -9.89
C LEU A 145 2.06 9.38 -10.18
N SER A 146 2.72 8.62 -11.06
CA SER A 146 2.33 7.23 -11.35
C SER A 146 2.42 6.33 -10.12
N MET A 147 3.46 6.50 -9.29
CA MET A 147 3.65 5.73 -8.06
C MET A 147 2.64 6.12 -6.98
N LEU A 148 2.32 7.41 -6.84
CA LEU A 148 1.24 7.88 -5.96
C LEU A 148 -0.09 7.27 -6.37
N LEU A 149 -0.46 7.39 -7.65
CA LEU A 149 -1.72 6.85 -8.15
C LEU A 149 -1.76 5.33 -7.93
N LEU A 150 -0.78 4.58 -8.44
CA LEU A 150 -0.80 3.13 -8.28
C LEU A 150 -0.80 2.70 -6.81
N GLY A 151 0.04 3.31 -5.97
CA GLY A 151 0.09 3.01 -4.54
C GLY A 151 -1.25 3.26 -3.85
N SER A 152 -1.92 4.35 -4.21
CA SER A 152 -3.23 4.71 -3.66
C SER A 152 -4.33 3.75 -4.11
N PHE A 153 -4.40 3.48 -5.41
CA PHE A 153 -5.44 2.64 -6.02
C PHE A 153 -5.28 1.17 -5.60
N LEU A 154 -4.06 0.64 -5.65
CA LEU A 154 -3.78 -0.74 -5.22
C LEU A 154 -3.96 -0.91 -3.71
N GLY A 155 -3.47 0.04 -2.90
CA GLY A 155 -3.67 0.03 -1.46
C GLY A 155 -5.15 0.10 -1.10
N GLY A 156 -5.88 1.08 -1.63
CA GLY A 156 -7.33 1.22 -1.41
C GLY A 156 -8.11 -0.02 -1.82
N PHE A 157 -7.83 -0.57 -3.01
CA PHE A 157 -8.44 -1.82 -3.48
C PHE A 157 -8.19 -2.98 -2.51
N LEU A 158 -6.94 -3.23 -2.13
CA LEU A 158 -6.63 -4.31 -1.17
C LEU A 158 -7.30 -4.09 0.18
N GLY A 159 -7.39 -2.84 0.65
CA GLY A 159 -8.01 -2.51 1.92
C GLY A 159 -9.52 -2.76 1.94
N ILE A 160 -10.20 -2.54 0.81
CA ILE A 160 -11.64 -2.75 0.66
C ILE A 160 -11.99 -4.24 0.57
N TYR A 161 -11.22 -5.02 -0.21
CA TYR A 161 -11.61 -6.38 -0.60
C TYR A 161 -11.03 -7.50 0.27
N LEU A 162 -9.99 -7.23 1.06
CA LEU A 162 -9.40 -8.23 1.94
C LEU A 162 -10.07 -8.24 3.32
N PRO A 163 -10.35 -9.43 3.89
CA PRO A 163 -10.83 -9.55 5.26
C PRO A 163 -9.81 -9.04 6.28
N THR A 164 -10.29 -8.74 7.49
CA THR A 164 -9.48 -8.11 8.54
C THR A 164 -8.33 -8.97 9.02
N TRP A 165 -8.56 -10.26 9.30
CA TRP A 165 -7.49 -11.09 9.84
C TRP A 165 -6.45 -11.42 8.78
N THR A 166 -6.85 -11.68 7.52
CA THR A 166 -5.93 -11.76 6.39
C THR A 166 -5.10 -10.48 6.29
N THR A 167 -5.73 -9.31 6.33
CA THR A 167 -5.04 -8.01 6.25
C THR A 167 -4.00 -7.86 7.35
N ILE A 168 -4.37 -8.07 8.62
CA ILE A 168 -3.46 -7.92 9.76
C ILE A 168 -2.30 -8.92 9.69
N ILE A 169 -2.58 -10.20 9.43
CA ILE A 169 -1.56 -11.25 9.36
C ILE A 169 -0.62 -10.99 8.18
N MET A 170 -1.16 -10.63 7.00
CA MET A 170 -0.37 -10.34 5.82
C MET A 170 0.54 -9.12 6.05
N LEU A 171 0.04 -8.05 6.67
CA LEU A 171 0.83 -6.88 7.03
C LEU A 171 1.95 -7.22 8.03
N ALA A 172 1.65 -8.07 9.02
CA ALA A 172 2.66 -8.57 9.96
C ALA A 172 3.73 -9.43 9.24
N LEU A 173 3.33 -10.31 8.33
CA LEU A 173 4.25 -11.13 7.53
C LEU A 173 5.17 -10.28 6.65
N TYR A 174 4.62 -9.32 5.91
CA TYR A 174 5.42 -8.41 5.08
C TYR A 174 6.33 -7.52 5.91
N SER A 175 5.86 -7.03 7.07
CA SER A 175 6.67 -6.28 8.03
C SER A 175 7.89 -7.09 8.51
N VAL A 176 7.69 -8.34 8.94
CA VAL A 176 8.79 -9.22 9.37
C VAL A 176 9.72 -9.54 8.20
N TYR A 177 9.15 -9.80 7.02
CA TYR A 177 9.92 -10.07 5.81
C TYR A 177 10.78 -8.87 5.40
N ASP A 178 10.28 -7.66 5.52
CA ASP A 178 11.00 -6.43 5.18
C ASP A 178 12.29 -6.28 5.99
N ILE A 179 12.23 -6.56 7.31
CA ILE A 179 13.42 -6.61 8.18
C ILE A 179 14.46 -7.61 7.65
N TRP A 180 14.00 -8.81 7.27
CA TRP A 180 14.89 -9.85 6.75
C TRP A 180 15.44 -9.48 5.36
N ALA A 181 14.60 -8.95 4.48
CA ALA A 181 14.90 -8.61 3.10
C ALA A 181 15.95 -7.49 3.01
N VAL A 182 15.85 -6.48 3.88
CA VAL A 182 16.80 -5.38 3.99
C VAL A 182 18.14 -5.84 4.59
N LYS A 183 18.12 -6.69 5.64
CA LYS A 183 19.36 -7.10 6.32
C LYS A 183 20.17 -8.15 5.55
N ARG A 184 19.50 -9.12 4.91
CA ARG A 184 20.14 -10.32 4.33
C ARG A 184 19.53 -10.81 3.02
N GLY A 185 18.35 -10.32 2.64
CA GLY A 185 17.57 -10.89 1.55
C GLY A 185 17.76 -10.22 0.20
N THR A 186 16.69 -10.23 -0.58
CA THR A 186 16.66 -9.84 -2.00
C THR A 186 17.01 -8.37 -2.20
N ILE A 187 16.47 -7.47 -1.37
CA ILE A 187 16.65 -6.01 -1.52
C ILE A 187 18.13 -5.64 -1.37
N LYS A 188 18.80 -6.16 -0.33
CA LYS A 188 20.23 -5.94 -0.13
C LYS A 188 21.06 -6.34 -1.36
N LYS A 189 20.75 -7.50 -1.94
CA LYS A 189 21.47 -8.01 -3.13
C LYS A 189 21.21 -7.19 -4.38
N ILE A 190 20.02 -6.62 -4.54
CA ILE A 190 19.71 -5.69 -5.63
C ILE A 190 20.54 -4.41 -5.46
N PHE A 191 20.56 -3.85 -4.25
CA PHE A 191 21.32 -2.64 -3.94
C PHE A 191 22.82 -2.82 -4.17
N GLU A 192 23.41 -3.89 -3.62
CA GLU A 192 24.84 -4.22 -3.82
C GLU A 192 25.20 -4.36 -5.31
N HIS A 193 24.34 -4.99 -6.11
CA HIS A 193 24.61 -5.17 -7.54
C HIS A 193 24.49 -3.86 -8.35
N ILE A 194 23.59 -2.96 -7.96
CA ILE A 194 23.47 -1.63 -8.58
C ILE A 194 24.71 -0.79 -8.26
N ASP A 195 25.19 -0.82 -7.01
CA ASP A 195 26.41 -0.12 -6.59
C ASP A 195 27.65 -0.64 -7.33
N GLU A 196 27.76 -1.97 -7.49
CA GLU A 196 28.82 -2.60 -8.29
C GLU A 196 28.78 -2.15 -9.75
N LYS A 197 27.61 -2.13 -10.40
CA LYS A 197 27.45 -1.65 -11.78
C LYS A 197 27.76 -0.15 -11.93
N LYS A 198 27.43 0.68 -10.93
CA LYS A 198 27.72 2.12 -10.92
C LYS A 198 29.21 2.43 -10.61
N GLY A 199 30.03 1.43 -10.27
CA GLY A 199 31.45 1.62 -9.96
C GLY A 199 31.69 2.42 -8.68
N ILE A 200 30.72 2.43 -7.76
CA ILE A 200 30.81 3.17 -6.49
C ILE A 200 31.71 2.37 -5.54
N ASN A 201 33.01 2.66 -5.54
CA ASN A 201 33.95 2.10 -4.57
C ASN A 201 33.57 2.56 -3.16
N LYS A 202 33.35 1.60 -2.26
CA LYS A 202 33.00 1.82 -0.84
C LYS A 202 33.94 2.78 -0.09
N GLU A 203 35.18 2.93 -0.54
CA GLU A 203 36.19 3.82 0.05
C GLU A 203 35.93 5.32 -0.18
N LYS A 204 35.13 5.70 -1.18
CA LYS A 204 34.86 7.13 -1.48
C LYS A 204 33.72 7.74 -0.65
N ILE A 205 33.11 6.97 0.24
CA ILE A 205 31.94 7.40 1.02
C ILE A 205 32.35 7.97 2.39
N GLU A 206 33.60 7.79 2.83
CA GLU A 206 34.10 8.33 4.11
C GLU A 206 34.59 9.79 4.00
N SER A 207 34.72 10.37 2.80
CA SER A 207 35.34 11.70 2.60
C SER A 207 34.38 12.81 2.15
N THR A 208 33.06 12.60 2.23
CA THR A 208 32.06 13.59 1.80
C THR A 208 31.01 13.79 2.90
N GLU A 209 31.48 13.99 4.12
CA GLU A 209 30.63 14.32 5.29
C GLU A 209 30.20 15.80 5.33
N ASP A 210 30.63 16.65 4.40
CA ASP A 210 30.46 18.12 4.49
C ASP A 210 29.63 18.78 3.38
N ASP A 211 29.03 18.04 2.44
CA ASP A 211 28.06 18.64 1.51
C ASP A 211 26.63 18.34 1.99
N GLU A 212 25.93 19.39 2.42
CA GLU A 212 24.46 19.46 2.55
C GLU A 212 23.76 19.28 1.17
N THR A 213 24.20 18.32 0.35
CA THR A 213 23.44 17.86 -0.80
C THR A 213 22.15 17.25 -0.27
N GLU A 214 21.03 17.93 -0.57
CA GLU A 214 19.66 17.53 -0.27
C GLU A 214 19.52 16.00 -0.30
N LEU A 215 19.45 15.35 0.87
CA LEU A 215 19.25 13.91 0.98
C LEU A 215 17.98 13.54 0.20
N GLU A 216 18.15 12.96 -0.99
CA GLU A 216 17.05 12.47 -1.81
C GLU A 216 16.50 11.23 -1.12
N LEU A 217 15.39 11.41 -0.41
CA LEU A 217 14.73 10.34 0.32
C LEU A 217 13.83 9.56 -0.63
N GLU A 218 14.00 8.24 -0.65
CA GLU A 218 13.27 7.33 -1.52
C GLU A 218 12.31 6.46 -0.70
N ILE A 219 11.04 6.45 -1.09
CA ILE A 219 10.00 5.61 -0.47
C ILE A 219 9.59 4.52 -1.44
N GLY A 220 9.64 3.26 -1.01
CA GLY A 220 9.22 2.15 -1.85
C GLY A 220 7.74 2.19 -2.18
N LEU A 221 7.36 1.83 -3.41
CA LEU A 221 5.95 1.70 -3.80
C LEU A 221 5.18 0.75 -2.85
N GLY A 222 5.83 -0.33 -2.39
CA GLY A 222 5.24 -1.27 -1.43
C GLY A 222 4.81 -0.60 -0.12
N ASP A 223 5.61 0.32 0.42
CA ASP A 223 5.28 1.04 1.65
C ASP A 223 4.02 1.89 1.47
N LEU A 224 3.92 2.63 0.36
CA LEU A 224 2.73 3.42 0.02
C LEU A 224 1.49 2.54 -0.09
N VAL A 225 1.61 1.37 -0.73
CA VAL A 225 0.51 0.39 -0.87
C VAL A 225 0.06 -0.10 0.50
N PHE A 226 0.97 -0.56 1.36
CA PHE A 226 0.60 -1.13 2.66
C PHE A 226 0.08 -0.09 3.66
N TYR A 227 0.64 1.12 3.68
CA TYR A 227 0.12 2.22 4.50
C TYR A 227 -1.30 2.59 4.08
N THR A 228 -1.51 2.74 2.78
CA THR A 228 -2.84 3.06 2.23
C THR A 228 -3.82 1.92 2.45
N MET A 229 -3.40 0.68 2.20
CA MET A 229 -4.21 -0.51 2.42
C MET A 229 -4.74 -0.59 3.84
N PHE A 230 -3.86 -0.43 4.84
CA PHE A 230 -4.30 -0.57 6.21
C PHE A 230 -5.24 0.57 6.63
N ALA A 231 -4.94 1.81 6.25
CA ALA A 231 -5.80 2.95 6.53
C ALA A 231 -7.18 2.82 5.86
N SER A 232 -7.22 2.46 4.58
CA SER A 232 -8.47 2.20 3.84
C SER A 232 -9.25 1.04 4.44
N HIS A 233 -8.58 -0.04 4.86
CA HIS A 233 -9.23 -1.19 5.48
C HIS A 233 -9.91 -0.82 6.79
N ILE A 234 -9.22 -0.09 7.68
CA ILE A 234 -9.82 0.34 8.95
C ILE A 234 -10.98 1.30 8.71
N PHE A 235 -10.87 2.23 7.77
CA PHE A 235 -11.98 3.09 7.40
C PHE A 235 -13.17 2.26 6.89
N TYR A 236 -12.93 1.33 5.97
CA TYR A 236 -13.95 0.46 5.41
C TYR A 236 -14.62 -0.41 6.48
N LEU A 237 -13.85 -1.02 7.39
CA LEU A 237 -14.37 -1.82 8.50
C LEU A 237 -15.28 -1.02 9.43
N VAL A 238 -14.89 0.22 9.73
CA VAL A 238 -15.60 1.09 10.66
C VAL A 238 -16.90 1.65 10.06
N PHE A 239 -16.91 1.98 8.76
CA PHE A 239 -18.02 2.68 8.09
C PHE A 239 -18.82 1.82 7.11
N GLY A 240 -18.28 0.69 6.64
CA GLY A 240 -18.76 -0.08 5.49
C GLY A 240 -19.66 -1.28 5.78
N ASN A 241 -20.34 -1.31 6.93
CA ASN A 241 -21.25 -2.37 7.38
C ASN A 241 -20.64 -3.66 7.95
N ASP A 242 -19.34 -3.73 8.25
CA ASP A 242 -18.83 -4.93 8.91
C ASP A 242 -19.50 -5.17 10.27
N LEU A 243 -20.15 -6.34 10.35
CA LEU A 243 -21.06 -6.77 11.41
C LEU A 243 -20.41 -6.71 12.80
N LEU A 244 -19.10 -6.89 12.91
CA LEU A 244 -18.40 -6.98 14.20
C LEU A 244 -18.25 -5.61 14.88
N PHE A 245 -17.81 -4.58 14.14
CA PHE A 245 -17.71 -3.22 14.67
C PHE A 245 -19.06 -2.51 14.66
N GLY A 246 -19.90 -2.79 13.65
CA GLY A 246 -21.28 -2.35 13.59
C GLY A 246 -22.14 -2.89 14.72
N ILE A 247 -22.00 -4.15 15.13
CA ILE A 247 -22.72 -4.71 16.30
C ILE A 247 -22.18 -4.11 17.59
N LEU A 248 -20.84 -4.05 17.78
CA LEU A 248 -20.24 -3.50 19.01
C LEU A 248 -20.59 -2.02 19.23
N LEU A 249 -20.58 -1.20 18.17
CA LEU A 249 -20.94 0.23 18.27
C LEU A 249 -22.45 0.51 18.22
N LYS A 250 -23.25 -0.25 17.47
CA LYS A 250 -24.73 -0.10 17.50
C LYS A 250 -25.32 -0.47 18.85
N PHE A 251 -24.67 -1.36 19.61
CA PHE A 251 -25.08 -1.64 20.99
C PHE A 251 -24.85 -0.46 21.94
N TYR A 252 -23.84 0.37 21.67
CA TYR A 252 -23.42 1.44 22.58
C TYR A 252 -24.07 2.80 22.29
N SER A 253 -24.51 3.08 21.06
CA SER A 253 -24.91 4.43 20.67
C SER A 253 -26.42 4.64 20.55
N ILE A 254 -27.04 5.11 21.65
CA ILE A 254 -28.42 5.63 21.69
C ILE A 254 -28.55 6.98 20.93
N ASN A 255 -27.43 7.63 20.58
CA ASN A 255 -27.40 8.85 19.77
C ASN A 255 -26.55 8.67 18.49
N TYR A 256 -27.08 9.01 17.32
CA TYR A 256 -26.36 8.86 16.03
C TYR A 256 -25.03 9.64 15.96
N ILE A 257 -24.94 10.79 16.63
CA ILE A 257 -23.75 11.66 16.61
C ILE A 257 -22.61 11.05 17.44
N SER A 258 -22.89 10.45 18.61
CA SER A 258 -21.87 9.79 19.42
C SER A 258 -21.32 8.54 18.73
N GLY A 259 -22.16 7.84 17.96
CA GLY A 259 -21.78 6.63 17.24
C GLY A 259 -20.78 6.91 16.12
N PHE A 260 -21.03 7.98 15.34
CA PHE A 260 -20.11 8.43 14.30
C PHE A 260 -18.75 8.86 14.88
N LEU A 261 -18.74 9.61 15.98
CA LEU A 261 -17.50 10.04 16.63
C LEU A 261 -16.72 8.85 17.21
N SER A 262 -17.40 7.86 17.80
CA SER A 262 -16.74 6.65 18.28
C SER A 262 -16.13 5.82 17.15
N SER A 263 -16.80 5.74 15.99
CA SER A 263 -16.26 5.08 14.79
C SER A 263 -14.99 5.76 14.28
N LEU A 264 -14.90 7.10 14.34
CA LEU A 264 -13.76 7.84 13.80
C LEU A 264 -12.46 7.62 14.59
N ILE A 265 -12.54 7.32 15.88
CA ILE A 265 -11.38 7.23 16.78
C ILE A 265 -10.39 6.14 16.36
N PRO A 266 -10.79 4.85 16.16
CA PRO A 266 -9.88 3.81 15.69
C PRO A 266 -9.18 4.17 14.37
N PHE A 267 -9.93 4.72 13.41
CA PHE A 267 -9.37 5.13 12.11
C PHE A 267 -8.29 6.20 12.28
N LEU A 268 -8.60 7.29 13.00
CA LEU A 268 -7.64 8.37 13.21
C LEU A 268 -6.41 7.91 13.98
N LEU A 269 -6.58 7.09 15.01
CA LEU A 269 -5.45 6.55 15.78
C LEU A 269 -4.53 5.68 14.93
N VAL A 270 -5.09 4.84 14.06
CA VAL A 270 -4.31 4.03 13.12
C VAL A 270 -3.56 4.91 12.13
N VAL A 271 -4.22 5.88 11.50
CA VAL A 271 -3.58 6.79 10.53
C VAL A 271 -2.47 7.60 11.18
N ILE A 272 -2.71 8.17 12.37
CA ILE A 272 -1.69 8.91 13.13
C ILE A 272 -0.52 7.99 13.46
N SER A 273 -0.78 6.75 13.87
CA SER A 273 0.26 5.77 14.20
C SER A 273 1.13 5.38 13.01
N ILE A 274 0.52 5.19 11.83
CA ILE A 274 1.26 4.94 10.59
C ILE A 274 2.14 6.14 10.24
N ILE A 275 1.59 7.36 10.30
CA ILE A 275 2.33 8.60 9.98
C ILE A 275 3.49 8.82 10.96
N VAL A 276 3.25 8.63 12.26
CA VAL A 276 4.28 8.75 13.30
C VAL A 276 5.35 7.69 13.12
N GLY A 277 4.97 6.44 12.87
CA GLY A 277 5.91 5.37 12.61
C GLY A 277 6.76 5.61 11.37
N ALA A 278 6.14 6.07 10.28
CA ALA A 278 6.87 6.42 9.05
C ALA A 278 7.85 7.57 9.30
N ARG A 279 7.47 8.59 10.08
CA ARG A 279 8.36 9.67 10.50
C ARG A 279 9.55 9.16 11.32
N ILE A 280 9.32 8.22 12.25
CA ILE A 280 10.39 7.58 13.03
C ILE A 280 11.33 6.82 12.09
N THR A 281 10.79 6.01 11.17
CA THR A 281 11.61 5.25 10.21
C THR A 281 12.48 6.18 9.37
N MET A 282 11.92 7.26 8.83
CA MET A 282 12.69 8.22 8.02
C MET A 282 13.77 8.93 8.82
N TYR A 283 13.50 9.28 10.09
CA TYR A 283 14.52 9.82 10.98
C TYR A 283 15.68 8.84 11.23
N LEU A 284 15.37 7.54 11.29
CA LEU A 284 16.38 6.49 11.42
C LEU A 284 17.14 6.25 10.11
N VAL A 285 16.49 6.38 8.94
CA VAL A 285 17.13 6.23 7.62
C VAL A 285 18.21 7.29 7.39
N ILE A 286 18.03 8.49 7.95
CA ILE A 286 19.07 9.53 7.92
C ILE A 286 20.35 9.06 8.64
N LYS A 287 20.24 8.16 9.63
CA LYS A 287 21.39 7.61 10.37
C LYS A 287 21.93 6.32 9.77
N GLU A 288 21.03 5.49 9.24
CA GLU A 288 21.33 4.17 8.68
C GLU A 288 20.91 4.17 7.20
N LYS A 289 21.88 4.12 6.28
CA LYS A 289 21.68 4.28 4.82
C LYS A 289 20.56 3.44 4.19
N LEU A 290 20.15 2.34 4.84
CA LEU A 290 19.05 1.48 4.42
C LEU A 290 18.33 0.90 5.65
N LEU A 291 17.03 1.14 5.75
CA LEU A 291 16.19 0.56 6.80
C LEU A 291 14.87 0.00 6.25
N PRO A 292 14.29 -1.01 6.92
CA PRO A 292 12.96 -1.50 6.58
C PRO A 292 11.90 -0.43 6.86
N GLY A 293 11.06 -0.15 5.86
CA GLY A 293 10.03 0.88 5.87
C GLY A 293 8.85 0.52 6.76
N LEU A 294 8.39 -0.73 6.62
CA LEU A 294 7.13 -1.21 7.16
C LEU A 294 7.06 -1.43 8.68
N PRO A 295 8.10 -1.97 9.36
CA PRO A 295 7.90 -2.57 10.68
C PRO A 295 7.39 -1.63 11.76
N ILE A 296 7.94 -0.42 11.81
CA ILE A 296 7.59 0.57 12.84
C ILE A 296 6.19 1.13 12.55
N SER A 297 5.95 1.57 11.31
CA SER A 297 4.67 2.15 10.87
C SER A 297 3.50 1.19 11.01
N ILE A 298 3.64 -0.02 10.48
CA ILE A 298 2.61 -1.06 10.52
C ILE A 298 2.46 -1.62 11.93
N GLY A 299 3.56 -1.81 12.66
CA GLY A 299 3.51 -2.27 14.05
C GLY A 299 2.74 -1.33 14.97
N LEU A 300 3.02 -0.02 14.88
CA LEU A 300 2.27 1.00 15.64
C LEU A 300 0.80 1.08 15.21
N GLY A 301 0.53 0.96 13.91
CA GLY A 301 -0.83 0.91 13.38
C GLY A 301 -1.62 -0.29 13.94
N ILE A 302 -1.11 -1.51 13.78
CA ILE A 302 -1.76 -2.74 14.27
C ILE A 302 -1.93 -2.68 15.79
N GLY A 303 -0.91 -2.26 16.53
CA GLY A 303 -0.96 -2.11 17.98
C GLY A 303 -2.08 -1.16 18.41
N SER A 304 -2.20 0.00 17.77
CA SER A 304 -3.25 0.97 18.06
C SER A 304 -4.65 0.42 17.74
N PHE A 305 -4.81 -0.28 16.62
CA PHE A 305 -6.06 -0.93 16.26
C PHE A 305 -6.49 -1.99 17.30
N LEU A 306 -5.56 -2.83 17.74
CA LEU A 306 -5.82 -3.88 18.73
C LEU A 306 -6.16 -3.29 20.10
N ILE A 307 -5.44 -2.24 20.53
CA ILE A 307 -5.73 -1.52 21.78
C ILE A 307 -7.13 -0.90 21.72
N CYS A 308 -7.49 -0.22 20.63
CA CYS A 308 -8.84 0.31 20.46
C CYS A 308 -9.88 -0.79 20.55
N THR A 309 -9.70 -1.87 19.81
CA THR A 309 -10.63 -3.01 19.82
C THR A 309 -10.77 -3.61 21.22
N LEU A 310 -9.68 -3.77 21.97
CA LEU A 310 -9.70 -4.27 23.33
C LEU A 310 -10.47 -3.34 24.28
N ILE A 311 -10.24 -2.03 24.19
CA ILE A 311 -10.96 -1.03 24.99
C ILE A 311 -12.46 -1.10 24.71
N TYR A 312 -12.86 -1.20 23.44
CA TYR A 312 -14.27 -1.35 23.05
C TYR A 312 -14.91 -2.66 23.55
N VAL A 313 -14.14 -3.73 23.74
CA VAL A 313 -14.64 -5.00 24.26
C VAL A 313 -14.77 -4.98 25.80
N LEU A 314 -13.95 -4.19 26.48
CA LEU A 314 -13.93 -4.11 27.95
C LEU A 314 -14.96 -3.13 28.54
N ILE A 315 -15.42 -2.16 27.75
CA ILE A 315 -16.45 -1.18 28.13
C ILE A 315 -17.82 -1.72 27.73
#